data_AF-A0A251XL43-F1
#
_entry.id   AF-A0A251XL43-F1
#
_cell.length_a   1.000
_cell.length_b   1.000
_cell.length_c   1.000
_cell.angle_alpha   90.00
_cell.angle_beta   90.00
_cell.angle_gamma   90.00
#
_symmetry.space_group_name_H-M   'P 1'
#
loop_
_entity.id
_entity.type
_entity.pdbx_description
1 polymer ?
#
loop_
_entity_poly.entity_id
_entity_poly.type
_entity_poly.pdbx_seq_one_letter_code
_entity_poly.pdbx_strand_id
1 'polypeptide(L)'
;MGIWNAPEEREPAVRAVVRWRLAELDLQREIRRLQDAGVDRDELARALRIFDGQDVRHLEGARDVAMPVEGFSGATPLEICERYAVGYLDRERLVDELTRFPYVPLDKPEGWDDLVVNPPGRGWTCP
;
A
#
# COMPACT_ATOMS: atom_id res chain seq x y z
N MET A 1 12.41 16.98 -16.56
CA MET A 1 13.12 15.74 -16.93
C MET A 1 12.86 14.74 -15.81
N GLY A 2 12.03 13.72 -16.04
CA GLY A 2 11.56 12.82 -14.98
C GLY A 2 12.58 11.73 -14.65
N ILE A 3 12.43 11.10 -13.48
CA ILE A 3 13.25 9.96 -13.00
C ILE A 3 13.30 8.77 -13.98
N TRP A 4 12.42 8.75 -14.99
CA TRP A 4 12.35 7.73 -16.03
C TRP A 4 13.53 7.77 -17.02
N ASN A 5 14.31 8.86 -17.05
CA ASN A 5 15.51 9.02 -17.89
C ASN A 5 16.84 8.97 -17.07
N ALA A 6 16.81 8.45 -15.84
CA ALA A 6 17.97 8.41 -14.94
C ALA A 6 18.82 7.11 -15.11
N PRO A 7 20.15 7.18 -14.88
CA PRO A 7 21.12 6.06 -15.05
C PRO A 7 20.90 4.86 -14.11
N GLU A 8 21.77 3.83 -14.21
CA GLU A 8 21.71 2.53 -13.52
C GLU A 8 21.40 2.62 -12.00
N GLU A 9 21.70 3.74 -11.33
CA GLU A 9 21.42 3.93 -9.90
C GLU A 9 19.92 4.16 -9.57
N ARG A 10 19.03 4.18 -10.57
CA ARG A 10 17.59 4.33 -10.37
C ARG A 10 16.98 3.21 -9.54
N GLU A 11 17.35 1.96 -9.78
CA GLU A 11 16.70 0.82 -9.12
C GLU A 11 16.91 0.80 -7.60
N PRO A 12 18.13 1.02 -7.07
CA PRO A 12 18.34 1.19 -5.63
C PRO A 12 17.50 2.33 -5.04
N ALA A 13 17.40 3.47 -5.72
CA ALA A 13 16.62 4.62 -5.25
C ALA A 13 15.12 4.31 -5.19
N VAL A 14 14.57 3.66 -6.23
CA VAL A 14 13.16 3.21 -6.25
C VAL A 14 12.89 2.24 -5.10
N ARG A 15 13.77 1.24 -4.89
CA ARG A 15 13.61 0.31 -3.76
C ARG A 15 13.71 1.00 -2.40
N ALA A 16 14.57 2.00 -2.26
CA ALA A 16 14.68 2.77 -1.01
C ALA A 16 13.39 3.55 -0.72
N VAL A 17 12.77 4.17 -1.72
CA VAL A 17 11.47 4.84 -1.58
C VAL A 17 10.38 3.86 -1.14
N VAL A 18 10.32 2.68 -1.76
CA VAL A 18 9.35 1.64 -1.37
C VAL A 18 9.59 1.18 0.08
N ARG A 19 10.84 0.95 0.50
CA ARG A 19 11.18 0.60 1.89
C ARG A 19 10.72 1.67 2.87
N TRP A 20 11.01 2.93 2.58
CA TRP A 20 10.63 4.05 3.44
C TRP A 20 9.10 4.15 3.59
N ARG A 21 8.36 4.05 2.48
CA ARG A 21 6.90 4.06 2.49
C ARG A 21 6.31 2.88 3.27
N LEU A 22 6.86 1.67 3.12
CA LEU A 22 6.43 0.50 3.88
C LEU A 22 6.71 0.65 5.37
N ALA A 23 7.87 1.21 5.74
CA ALA A 23 8.21 1.49 7.14
C ALA A 23 7.26 2.52 7.77
N GLU A 24 6.91 3.58 7.03
CA GLU A 24 5.91 4.55 7.47
C GLU A 24 4.53 3.89 7.67
N LEU A 25 4.11 3.04 6.72
CA LEU A 25 2.86 2.29 6.80
C LEU A 25 2.83 1.35 8.01
N ASP A 26 3.92 0.62 8.27
CA ASP A 26 4.04 -0.28 9.42
C ASP A 26 3.99 0.50 10.73
N LEU A 27 4.69 1.65 10.82
CA LEU A 27 4.61 2.54 11.98
C LEU A 27 3.18 3.00 12.24
N GLN A 28 2.46 3.44 11.20
CA GLN A 28 1.06 3.86 11.33
C GLN A 28 0.17 2.73 11.84
N ARG A 29 0.40 1.49 11.39
CA ARG A 29 -0.34 0.32 11.88
C ARG A 29 -0.02 -0.01 13.33
N GLU A 30 1.23 0.10 13.76
CA GLU A 30 1.57 -0.08 15.18
C GLU A 30 0.92 0.99 16.07
N ILE A 31 0.94 2.25 15.62
CA ILE A 31 0.24 3.35 16.31
C ILE A 31 -1.26 3.03 16.41
N ARG A 32 -1.89 2.58 15.33
CA ARG A 32 -3.30 2.19 15.32
C ARG A 32 -3.57 1.07 16.33
N ARG A 33 -2.76 0.01 16.36
CA ARG A 33 -2.92 -1.09 17.33
C ARG A 33 -2.82 -0.60 18.77
N LEU A 34 -1.91 0.34 19.07
CA LEU A 34 -1.76 0.90 20.40
C LEU A 34 -2.96 1.80 20.77
N GLN A 35 -3.48 2.58 19.82
CA GLN A 35 -4.71 3.34 20.02
C GLN A 35 -5.92 2.43 20.26
N ASP A 36 -6.04 1.35 19.49
CA ASP A 36 -7.10 0.33 19.65
C ASP A 36 -7.00 -0.38 21.02
N ALA A 37 -5.78 -0.50 21.58
CA ALA A 37 -5.53 -0.99 22.94
C ALA A 37 -5.78 0.05 24.04
N GLY A 38 -6.17 1.28 23.69
CA GLY A 38 -6.52 2.35 24.64
C GLY A 38 -5.34 3.20 25.11
N VAL A 39 -4.17 3.12 24.48
CA VAL A 39 -3.03 3.99 24.82
C VAL A 39 -3.31 5.42 24.36
N ASP A 40 -3.11 6.38 25.25
CA ASP A 40 -3.36 7.80 24.97
C ASP A 40 -2.36 8.38 23.95
N ARG A 41 -2.82 9.34 23.14
CA ARG A 41 -2.02 9.99 22.09
C ARG A 41 -0.77 10.66 22.65
N ASP A 42 -0.89 11.36 23.77
CA ASP A 42 0.24 12.11 24.35
C ASP A 42 1.25 11.15 24.97
N GLU A 43 0.78 10.02 25.51
CA GLU A 43 1.64 8.93 25.96
C GLU A 43 2.41 8.29 24.79
N LEU A 44 1.73 8.01 23.67
CA LEU A 44 2.37 7.51 22.45
C LEU A 44 3.42 8.47 21.91
N ALA A 45 3.09 9.76 21.83
CA ALA A 45 4.01 10.80 21.35
C ALA A 45 5.28 10.85 22.20
N ARG A 46 5.15 10.80 23.53
CA ARG A 46 6.28 10.77 24.47
C ARG A 46 7.09 9.48 24.39
N ALA A 47 6.43 8.33 24.35
CA ALA A 47 7.05 7.01 24.44
C ALA A 47 7.85 6.66 23.18
N LEU A 48 7.29 6.96 22.01
CA LEU A 48 7.92 6.61 20.75
C LEU A 48 9.11 7.51 20.41
N ARG A 49 9.22 8.71 21.00
CA ARG A 49 10.28 9.71 20.72
C ARG A 49 10.49 10.02 19.23
N ILE A 50 9.54 9.61 18.39
CA ILE A 50 9.53 9.79 16.94
C ILE A 50 8.91 11.12 16.57
N PHE A 51 8.13 11.75 17.46
CA PHE A 51 7.30 12.89 17.12
C PHE A 51 7.92 14.21 17.55
N ASP A 52 8.58 14.91 16.63
CA ASP A 52 8.64 16.37 16.72
C ASP A 52 7.36 16.98 16.14
N GLY A 53 7.18 18.31 16.22
CA GLY A 53 5.95 18.98 15.83
C GLY A 53 5.52 18.77 14.36
N GLN A 54 6.37 18.21 13.49
CA GLN A 54 6.06 17.92 12.08
C GLN A 54 5.53 16.50 11.82
N ASP A 55 5.77 15.57 12.75
CA ASP A 55 5.46 14.13 12.63
C ASP A 55 4.07 13.76 13.17
N VAL A 56 3.39 14.69 13.83
CA VAL A 56 2.04 14.53 14.39
C VAL A 56 1.01 14.09 13.33
N ARG A 57 1.27 14.40 12.05
CA ARG A 57 0.46 13.96 10.90
C ARG A 57 0.43 12.44 10.74
N HIS A 58 1.49 11.72 11.11
CA HIS A 58 1.51 10.27 11.07
C HIS A 58 0.57 9.65 12.12
N LEU A 59 0.34 10.32 13.26
CA LEU A 59 -0.64 9.89 14.27
C LEU A 59 -2.09 10.05 13.82
N GLU A 60 -2.37 11.10 13.04
CA GLU A 60 -3.73 11.40 12.57
C GLU A 60 -4.13 10.47 11.43
N GLY A 61 -3.21 10.14 10.52
CA GLY A 61 -3.45 9.18 9.45
C GLY A 61 -3.59 7.73 9.94
N ALA A 62 -3.04 7.37 11.12
CA ALA A 62 -2.98 6.00 11.60
C ALA A 62 -4.34 5.31 11.73
N ARG A 63 -5.40 6.04 12.13
CA ARG A 63 -6.74 5.46 12.32
C ARG A 63 -7.36 4.92 11.04
N ASP A 64 -7.06 5.56 9.91
CA ASP A 64 -7.63 5.22 8.61
C ASP A 64 -6.78 4.22 7.82
N VAL A 65 -5.59 3.88 8.33
CA VAL A 65 -4.69 2.94 7.64
C VAL A 65 -5.29 1.54 7.61
N ALA A 66 -5.46 1.00 6.40
CA ALA A 66 -5.92 -0.36 6.21
C ALA A 66 -4.95 -1.37 6.85
N MET A 67 -5.50 -2.26 7.67
CA MET A 67 -4.74 -3.37 8.28
C MET A 67 -4.53 -4.49 7.26
N PRO A 68 -3.44 -5.27 7.36
CA PRO A 68 -3.28 -6.47 6.55
C PRO A 68 -4.49 -7.40 6.72
N VAL A 69 -4.89 -8.06 5.64
CA VAL A 69 -5.91 -9.10 5.70
C VAL A 69 -5.39 -10.23 6.59
N GLU A 70 -6.24 -10.83 7.41
CA GLU A 70 -5.83 -11.91 8.31
C GLU A 70 -5.13 -13.05 7.54
N GLY A 71 -3.90 -13.38 7.94
CA GLY A 71 -3.07 -14.38 7.26
C GLY A 71 -2.30 -13.89 6.03
N PHE A 72 -2.36 -12.59 5.72
CA PHE A 72 -1.62 -11.93 4.63
C PHE A 72 -0.62 -10.91 5.17
N SER A 73 0.40 -10.64 4.37
CA SER A 73 1.45 -9.68 4.70
C SER A 73 1.08 -8.25 4.35
N GLY A 74 0.04 -8.03 3.55
CA GLY A 74 -0.41 -6.70 3.15
C GLY A 74 -1.93 -6.54 3.12
N ALA A 75 -2.38 -5.30 3.09
CA ALA A 75 -3.81 -4.97 2.95
C ALA A 75 -4.28 -5.04 1.50
N THR A 76 -3.34 -5.01 0.54
CA THR A 76 -3.63 -5.08 -0.90
C THR A 76 -2.63 -5.99 -1.62
N PRO A 77 -2.97 -6.54 -2.81
CA PRO A 77 -2.03 -7.31 -3.62
C PRO A 77 -0.79 -6.49 -4.01
N LEU A 78 -0.96 -5.19 -4.27
CA LEU A 78 0.16 -4.30 -4.59
C LEU A 78 1.14 -4.20 -3.42
N GLU A 79 0.64 -4.06 -2.18
CA GLU A 79 1.50 -4.02 -0.99
C GLU A 79 2.29 -5.31 -0.81
N ILE A 80 1.66 -6.48 -1.06
CA ILE A 80 2.33 -7.79 -1.01
C ILE A 80 3.46 -7.83 -2.05
N CYS A 81 3.24 -7.33 -3.27
CA CYS A 81 4.28 -7.19 -4.29
C CYS A 81 5.39 -6.23 -3.86
N GLU A 82 5.06 -5.08 -3.27
CA GLU A 82 6.03 -4.09 -2.77
C GLU A 82 6.92 -4.68 -1.67
N ARG A 83 6.33 -5.43 -0.73
CA ARG A 83 7.06 -6.14 0.35
C ARG A 83 8.02 -7.18 -0.22
N TYR A 84 7.61 -7.96 -1.22
CA TYR A 84 8.53 -8.85 -1.95
C TYR A 84 9.64 -8.08 -2.66
N ALA A 85 9.30 -6.98 -3.35
CA ALA A 85 10.27 -6.17 -4.09
C ALA A 85 11.37 -5.56 -3.20
N VAL A 86 11.12 -5.38 -1.90
CA VAL A 86 12.14 -4.90 -0.95
C VAL A 86 12.80 -6.00 -0.12
N GLY A 87 12.37 -7.26 -0.28
CA GLY A 87 12.95 -8.43 0.38
C GLY A 87 12.31 -8.82 1.72
N TYR A 88 11.11 -8.31 2.04
CA TYR A 88 10.37 -8.71 3.24
C TYR A 88 9.57 -10.00 3.07
N LEU A 89 9.40 -10.46 1.83
CA LEU A 89 8.74 -11.73 1.51
C LEU A 89 9.64 -12.52 0.57
N ASP A 90 9.63 -13.84 0.76
CA ASP A 90 10.19 -14.76 -0.23
C ASP A 90 9.18 -15.02 -1.36
N ARG A 91 9.64 -15.73 -2.39
CA ARG A 91 8.85 -15.99 -3.60
C ARG A 91 7.69 -16.94 -3.30
N GLU A 92 7.93 -17.95 -2.46
CA GLU A 92 6.95 -18.95 -2.07
C GLU A 92 5.75 -18.29 -1.38
N ARG A 93 6.02 -17.41 -0.42
CA ARG A 93 5.03 -16.65 0.33
C ARG A 93 4.29 -15.64 -0.55
N LEU A 94 4.99 -14.95 -1.46
CA LEU A 94 4.37 -14.05 -2.42
C LEU A 94 3.31 -14.79 -3.25
N VAL A 95 3.67 -15.93 -3.84
CA VAL A 95 2.75 -16.69 -4.71
C VAL A 95 1.56 -17.21 -3.91
N ASP A 96 1.80 -17.76 -2.72
CA ASP A 96 0.73 -18.25 -1.84
C ASP A 96 -0.25 -17.11 -1.45
N GLU A 97 0.25 -15.96 -1.04
CA GLU A 97 -0.60 -14.84 -0.67
C GLU A 97 -1.36 -14.25 -1.87
N LEU A 98 -0.72 -14.07 -3.03
CA LEU A 98 -1.41 -13.55 -4.21
C LEU A 98 -2.48 -14.51 -4.73
N THR A 99 -2.26 -15.83 -4.65
CA THR A 99 -3.25 -16.81 -5.14
C THR A 99 -4.48 -16.93 -4.24
N ARG A 100 -4.30 -16.74 -2.92
CA ARG A 100 -5.41 -16.79 -1.95
C ARG A 100 -6.09 -15.44 -1.71
N PHE A 101 -5.54 -14.35 -2.25
CA PHE A 101 -6.07 -13.02 -1.97
C PHE A 101 -7.54 -12.91 -2.42
N PRO A 102 -8.44 -12.35 -1.59
CA PRO A 102 -9.86 -12.26 -1.91
C PRO A 102 -10.13 -11.14 -2.93
N TYR A 103 -9.82 -11.40 -4.21
CA TYR A 103 -10.13 -10.46 -5.29
C TYR A 103 -11.64 -10.27 -5.43
N VAL A 104 -12.08 -9.02 -5.50
CA VAL A 104 -13.46 -8.71 -5.90
C VAL A 104 -13.61 -9.15 -7.36
N PRO A 105 -14.57 -10.03 -7.69
CA PRO A 105 -14.83 -10.39 -9.07
C PRO A 105 -15.15 -9.12 -9.86
N LEU A 106 -14.46 -8.90 -10.98
CA LEU A 106 -14.89 -7.89 -11.93
C LEU A 106 -16.25 -8.34 -12.48
N ASP A 107 -17.23 -7.44 -12.51
CA ASP A 107 -18.46 -7.68 -13.27
C ASP A 107 -18.05 -8.10 -14.68
N LYS A 108 -18.49 -9.28 -15.13
CA LYS A 108 -18.19 -9.74 -16.48
C LYS A 108 -18.73 -8.71 -17.46
N PRO A 109 -17.90 -8.07 -18.28
CA PRO A 109 -18.44 -7.30 -19.40
C PRO A 109 -19.26 -8.26 -20.28
N GLU A 110 -20.49 -7.88 -20.61
CA GLU A 110 -21.26 -8.60 -21.63
C GLU A 110 -20.62 -8.33 -22.99
N GLY A 111 -19.69 -9.21 -23.40
CA GLY A 111 -19.09 -9.17 -24.72
C GLY A 111 -17.59 -9.44 -24.71
N TRP A 112 -17.10 -9.93 -25.85
CA TRP A 112 -15.68 -10.15 -26.13
C TRP A 112 -14.93 -8.82 -26.22
N ASP A 113 -14.63 -8.18 -25.10
CA ASP A 113 -13.62 -7.13 -25.06
C ASP A 113 -13.04 -6.93 -23.64
N ASP A 114 -12.17 -7.85 -23.22
CA ASP A 114 -11.50 -7.84 -21.91
C ASP A 114 -10.47 -6.69 -21.75
N LEU A 115 -10.35 -5.76 -22.71
CA LEU A 115 -9.37 -4.67 -22.67
C LEU A 115 -9.92 -3.26 -22.99
N VAL A 116 -11.22 -3.06 -23.18
CA VAL A 116 -11.78 -1.71 -23.41
C VAL A 116 -12.21 -1.05 -22.11
N VAL A 117 -11.39 -0.10 -21.65
CA VAL A 117 -11.81 0.91 -20.68
C VAL A 117 -12.65 1.95 -21.42
N ASN A 118 -13.97 1.93 -21.23
CA ASN A 118 -14.85 2.97 -21.73
C ASN A 118 -15.05 4.06 -20.64
N PRO A 119 -14.39 5.22 -20.73
CA PRO A 119 -14.66 6.32 -19.79
C PRO A 119 -16.05 6.92 -20.05
N PRO A 120 -16.79 7.32 -19.00
CA PRO A 120 -18.12 7.89 -19.17
C PRO A 120 -18.05 9.19 -20.00
N GLY A 121 -18.80 9.25 -21.11
CA GLY A 121 -19.04 10.49 -21.85
C GLY A 121 -18.67 10.54 -23.33
N ARG A 122 -18.25 9.44 -23.98
CA ARG A 122 -18.10 9.43 -25.46
C ARG A 122 -18.95 8.35 -26.12
N GLY A 123 -20.26 8.62 -26.18
CA GLY A 123 -21.10 8.00 -27.19
C GLY A 123 -20.66 8.49 -28.56
N TRP A 124 -20.01 7.63 -29.33
CA TRP A 124 -19.85 7.85 -30.76
C TRP A 124 -21.20 7.60 -31.41
N THR A 125 -22.03 8.64 -31.53
CA THR A 125 -23.08 8.66 -32.54
C THR A 125 -22.38 8.76 -33.90
N CYS A 126 -22.38 7.67 -34.64
CA CYS A 126 -22.00 7.65 -36.05
C CYS A 126 -23.21 8.10 -36.89
N PRO A 127 -23.05 9.02 -37.86
CA PRO A 127 -23.95 9.08 -39.02
C PRO A 127 -23.75 7.86 -39.93
#